data_AF-A0A165Z236-F1
#
_entry.id   AF-A0A165Z236-F1
#
_cell.length_a   1.000
_cell.length_b   1.000
_cell.length_c   1.000
_cell.angle_alpha   90.00
_cell.angle_beta   90.00
_cell.angle_gamma   90.00
#
_symmetry.space_group_name_H-M   'P 1'
#
loop_
_entity.id
_entity.type
_entity.pdbx_description
1 polymer ?
#
loop_
_entity_poly.entity_id
_entity_poly.type
_entity_poly.pdbx_seq_one_letter_code
_entity_poly.pdbx_strand_id
1 'polypeptide(L)' 'MRAGASSGSVQGFNSSSWLLDGWMQNSPTELLFWVPPAYRTGLWRPNSTVVIGRHATRLDLTQFVHGRDWARCHI' A
#
# COMPACT_ATOMS: atom_id res chain seq x y z
N MET A 1 -35.05 8.18 8.14
CA MET A 1 -33.95 7.32 8.65
C MET A 1 -32.82 7.37 7.64
N ARG A 2 -31.74 8.11 7.89
CA ARG A 2 -30.55 8.12 7.03
C ARG A 2 -29.49 7.29 7.74
N ALA A 3 -29.11 6.17 7.14
CA ALA A 3 -27.99 5.38 7.60
C ALA A 3 -26.73 6.25 7.49
N GLY A 4 -26.08 6.53 8.62
CA GLY A 4 -24.73 7.06 8.63
C GLY A 4 -23.84 6.00 8.00
N ALA A 5 -23.31 6.28 6.81
CA ALA A 5 -22.26 5.46 6.24
C ALA A 5 -21.07 5.55 7.21
N SER A 6 -20.75 4.45 7.87
CA SER A 6 -19.49 4.32 8.60
C SER A 6 -18.38 4.60 7.59
N SER A 7 -17.70 5.73 7.78
CA SER A 7 -16.43 6.00 7.13
C SER A 7 -15.43 5.01 7.73
N GLY A 8 -15.46 3.76 7.26
CA GLY A 8 -14.35 2.84 7.48
C GLY A 8 -13.14 3.53 6.89
N SER A 9 -12.26 4.04 7.74
CA SER A 9 -10.99 4.60 7.32
C SER A 9 -10.27 3.50 6.57
N VAL A 10 -10.22 3.58 5.24
CA VAL A 10 -9.34 2.73 4.43
C VAL A 10 -7.94 2.99 4.96
N GLN A 11 -7.34 1.99 5.60
CA GLN A 11 -6.00 2.15 6.14
C GLN A 11 -5.06 2.08 4.94
N GLY A 12 -4.32 3.15 4.71
CA GLY A 12 -3.30 3.18 3.66
C GLY A 12 -2.13 2.26 3.99
N PHE A 13 -1.16 2.23 3.08
CA PHE A 13 0.13 1.58 3.32
C PHE A 13 0.84 2.20 4.54
N ASN A 14 1.18 1.37 5.52
CA ASN A 14 1.76 1.81 6.78
C ASN A 14 2.77 0.77 7.32
N SER A 15 3.31 1.03 8.51
CA SER A 15 4.35 0.19 9.12
C SER A 15 3.86 -1.19 9.57
N SER A 16 2.55 -1.38 9.79
CA SER A 16 1.96 -2.68 10.10
C SER A 16 1.57 -3.48 8.85
N SER A 17 1.70 -2.92 7.64
CA SER A 17 1.44 -3.66 6.41
C SER A 17 2.52 -4.74 6.18
N TRP A 18 2.13 -5.91 5.65
CA TRP A 18 3.06 -7.00 5.33
C TRP A 18 2.90 -7.52 3.90
N LEU A 19 3.97 -8.13 3.38
CA LEU A 19 4.00 -8.72 2.04
C LEU A 19 3.71 -10.21 2.14
N LEU A 20 2.66 -10.67 1.46
CA LEU A 20 2.32 -12.09 1.35
C LEU A 20 1.94 -12.42 -0.09
N ASP A 21 2.63 -13.40 -0.68
CA ASP A 21 2.45 -13.85 -2.07
C ASP A 21 2.50 -12.72 -3.11
N GLY A 22 3.29 -11.68 -2.80
CA GLY A 22 3.45 -10.50 -3.64
C GLY A 22 2.44 -9.39 -3.37
N TRP A 23 1.42 -9.59 -2.54
CA TRP A 23 0.49 -8.53 -2.15
C TRP A 23 0.94 -7.85 -0.86
N MET A 24 0.99 -6.51 -0.85
CA MET A 24 1.01 -5.76 0.41
C MET A 24 -0.39 -5.70 1.00
N GLN A 25 -0.52 -6.03 2.28
CA GLN A 25 -1.80 -6.18 2.95
C GLN A 25 -1.77 -5.52 4.34
N ASN A 26 -2.92 -4.98 4.77
CA ASN A 26 -3.15 -4.53 6.16
C ASN A 26 -3.91 -5.59 6.99
N SER A 27 -4.64 -6.45 6.31
CA SER A 27 -5.35 -7.61 6.87
C SER A 27 -5.47 -8.68 5.78
N PRO A 28 -5.78 -9.95 6.12
CA PRO A 28 -5.94 -11.01 5.12
C PRO A 28 -6.97 -10.71 4.02
N THR A 29 -7.90 -9.77 4.26
CA THR A 29 -8.94 -9.35 3.31
C THR A 29 -8.67 -7.98 2.68
N GLU A 30 -7.69 -7.24 3.15
CA GLU A 30 -7.38 -5.88 2.70
C GLU A 30 -6.05 -5.86 1.95
N LEU A 31 -6.15 -6.11 0.64
CA LEU A 31 -5.03 -6.01 -0.30
C LEU A 31 -4.85 -4.55 -0.73
N LEU A 32 -3.63 -4.04 -0.64
CA LEU A 32 -3.29 -2.67 -1.00
C LEU A 32 -2.79 -2.57 -2.45
N PHE A 33 -1.71 -3.28 -2.76
CA PHE A 33 -1.10 -3.32 -4.10
C PHE A 33 -0.22 -4.56 -4.26
N TRP A 34 0.03 -4.95 -5.50
CA TRP A 34 0.91 -6.05 -5.83
C TRP A 34 2.34 -5.57 -6.11
N VAL A 35 3.32 -6.34 -5.65
CA VAL A 35 4.75 -6.08 -5.76
C VAL A 35 5.38 -7.16 -6.64
N PRO A 36 5.91 -6.77 -7.82
CA PRO A 36 6.66 -7.67 -8.67
C PRO A 36 7.85 -8.31 -7.94
N PRO A 37 8.18 -9.60 -8.20
CA PRO A 37 9.29 -10.31 -7.53
C PRO A 37 10.61 -9.53 -7.49
N ALA A 38 10.95 -8.86 -8.60
CA ALA A 38 12.19 -8.08 -8.73
C ALA A 38 12.34 -6.94 -7.70
N TYR A 39 11.23 -6.42 -7.17
CA TYR A 39 11.25 -5.27 -6.27
C TYR A 39 11.05 -5.64 -4.79
N ARG A 40 10.72 -6.90 -4.47
CA ARG A 40 10.32 -7.31 -3.10
C ARG A 40 11.44 -7.13 -2.07
N THR A 41 12.67 -7.49 -2.43
CA THR A 41 13.83 -7.40 -1.51
C THR A 41 14.28 -5.97 -1.27
N GLY A 42 14.11 -5.09 -2.26
CA GLY A 42 14.54 -3.69 -2.20
C GLY A 42 13.43 -2.70 -1.86
N LEU A 43 12.21 -3.18 -1.58
CA LEU A 43 11.06 -2.31 -1.34
C LEU A 43 11.21 -1.55 -0.02
N TRP A 44 11.18 -0.22 -0.09
CA TRP A 44 11.16 0.65 1.07
C TRP A 44 9.83 0.53 1.81
N ARG A 45 9.90 0.29 3.12
CA ARG A 45 8.73 0.32 4.01
C ARG A 45 8.65 1.65 4.75
N PRO A 46 7.47 2.04 5.26
CA PRO A 46 7.29 3.32 5.95
C PRO A 46 8.15 3.45 7.22
N ASN A 47 8.59 2.33 7.80
CA ASN A 47 9.49 2.26 8.95
C ASN A 47 10.94 1.85 8.59
N SER A 48 11.31 1.83 7.31
CA SER A 48 12.68 1.56 6.89
C SER A 48 13.53 2.82 6.99
N THR A 49 14.52 2.82 7.88
CA THR A 49 15.55 3.89 7.94
C THR A 49 16.57 3.75 6.81
N VAL A 50 16.88 2.51 6.42
CA VAL A 50 17.78 2.20 5.30
C VAL A 50 17.36 0.89 4.65
N VAL A 51 17.48 0.80 3.33
CA VAL A 51 17.40 -0.45 2.57
C VAL A 51 18.79 -0.72 1.99
N ILE A 52 19.49 -1.70 2.54
CA ILE A 52 20.83 -2.10 2.08
C ILE A 52 20.65 -3.15 0.99
N GLY A 53 20.66 -2.72 -0.28
CA GLY A 53 20.49 -3.59 -1.43
C GLY A 53 20.77 -2.86 -2.75
N ARG A 54 21.15 -3.62 -3.78
CA ARG A 54 21.59 -3.06 -5.09
C ARG A 54 20.47 -2.34 -5.86
N HIS A 55 19.21 -2.66 -5.56
CA HIS A 55 18.03 -2.14 -6.28
C HIS A 55 16.94 -1.70 -5.30
N ALA A 56 17.21 -0.63 -4.56
CA ALA A 56 16.23 0.00 -3.68
C ALA A 56 15.07 0.60 -4.50
N THR A 57 13.84 0.24 -4.13
CA THR A 57 12.61 0.74 -4.76
C THR A 57 11.80 1.51 -3.73
N ARG A 58 11.60 2.81 -3.95
CA ARG A 58 10.76 3.65 -3.11
C ARG A 58 9.47 3.97 -3.86
N LEU A 59 8.34 3.70 -3.22
CA LEU A 59 7.04 4.07 -3.73
C LEU A 59 6.74 5.51 -3.32
N ASP A 60 6.33 6.32 -4.29
CA ASP A 60 5.69 7.60 -4.04
C ASP A 60 4.18 7.39 -4.12
N LEU A 61 3.52 7.48 -2.96
CA LEU A 61 2.06 7.33 -2.84
C LEU A 61 1.37 8.67 -2.57
N THR A 62 2.08 9.79 -2.66
CA THR A 62 1.54 11.12 -2.30
C THR A 62 0.37 11.55 -3.18
N GLN A 63 0.31 11.08 -4.43
CA GLN A 63 -0.76 11.35 -5.38
C GLN A 63 -1.58 10.08 -5.70
N PHE A 64 -1.34 9.00 -4.99
CA PHE A 64 -2.02 7.74 -5.25
C PHE A 64 -3.47 7.81 -4.75
N VAL A 65 -4.42 7.69 -5.67
CA VAL A 65 -5.84 7.68 -5.33
C VAL A 65 -6.32 6.25 -5.15
N HIS A 66 -7.00 5.96 -4.05
CA HIS A 66 -7.41 4.61 -3.67
C HIS A 66 -8.82 4.56 -3.07
N GLY A 67 -9.34 3.35 -2.84
CA GLY A 67 -10.66 3.15 -2.26
C GLY A 67 -11.79 3.57 -3.20
N ARG A 68 -12.78 4.31 -2.69
CA ARG A 68 -13.95 4.75 -3.49
C ARG A 68 -13.60 5.77 -4.56
N ASP A 69 -12.50 6.49 -4.39
CA ASP A 69 -12.03 7.51 -5.32
C ASP A 69 -11.12 6.93 -6.42
N TRP A 70 -10.94 5.61 -6.51
CA TRP A 70 -9.99 4.95 -7.45
C TRP A 70 -10.12 5.44 -8.90
N ALA A 71 -11.33 5.80 -9.34
CA ALA A 71 -11.59 6.30 -10.69
C ALA A 71 -10.94 7.67 -10.99
N ARG A 72 -10.45 8.38 -9.97
CA ARG A 72 -9.71 9.64 -10.08
C ARG A 72 -8.19 9.42 -10.15
N CYS A 73 -7.74 8.16 -10.16
CA CYS A 73 -6.34 7.84 -10.41
C CYS A 73 -6.03 8.12 -11.89
N HIS A 74 -5.29 9.19 -12.16
CA HIS A 74 -4.81 9.55 -13.50
C HIS A 74 -3.38 9.04 -13.71
N ILE A 75 -3.01 8.79 -14.97
CA ILE A 75 -1.66 8.30 -15.39
C ILE A 75 -0.75 9.51 -15.63
#